data_AF-A0A2E2VNG1-F1
#
_entry.id   AF-A0A2E2VNG1-F1
#
_cell.length_a   1.000
_cell.length_b   1.000
_cell.length_c   1.000
_cell.angle_alpha   90.00
_cell.angle_beta   90.00
_cell.angle_gamma   90.00
#
_symmetry.space_group_name_H-M   'P 1'
#
loop_
_entity.id
_entity.type
_entity.pdbx_description
1 polymer ?
#
loop_
_entity_poly.entity_id
_entity_poly.type
_entity_poly.pdbx_seq_one_letter_code
_entity_poly.pdbx_strand_id
1 'polypeptide(L)' 'MCIAMLMFLCEYLGGWLVFQYNESFFQQAELYVPKKISVTMRIDEDILDWFKGQGQGYQTRINQLLRKYMDAHRH' A
#
# COMPACT_ATOMS: atom_id res chain seq x y z
N MET A 1 5.98 3.61 14.67
CA MET A 1 4.76 4.45 14.61
C MET A 1 3.53 3.76 14.00
N CYS A 2 3.54 2.46 13.63
CA CYS A 2 2.32 1.77 13.16
C CYS A 2 1.48 1.09 14.25
N ILE A 3 2.03 0.82 15.44
CA ILE A 3 1.32 0.02 16.47
C ILE A 3 0.32 0.88 17.26
N ALA A 4 0.63 2.15 17.54
CA ALA A 4 -0.25 3.02 18.33
C ALA A 4 -1.55 3.41 17.62
N MET A 5 -1.54 3.48 16.28
CA MET A 5 -2.71 3.93 15.51
C MET A 5 -3.80 2.84 15.39
N LEU A 6 -3.41 1.56 15.45
CA LEU A 6 -4.34 0.44 15.44
C LEU A 6 -4.99 0.20 16.81
N MET A 7 -4.32 0.54 17.90
CA MET A 7 -4.86 0.43 19.25
C MET A 7 -6.03 1.40 19.49
N PHE A 8 -5.94 2.63 18.96
CA PHE A 8 -6.90 3.69 19.23
C PHE A 8 -8.28 3.48 18.57
N LEU A 9 -8.37 2.65 17.53
CA LEU A 9 -9.64 2.32 16.87
C LEU A 9 -10.41 1.18 17.56
N CYS A 10 -9.75 0.38 18.39
CA CYS A 10 -10.35 -0.77 19.07
C CYS A 10 -11.26 -0.34 20.23
N GLU A 11 -10.95 0.77 20.90
CA GLU A 11 -11.76 1.29 22.02
C GLU A 11 -13.08 1.94 21.56
N TYR A 12 -13.17 2.40 20.31
CA TYR A 12 -14.31 3.21 19.84
C TYR A 12 -15.50 2.42 19.26
N LEU A 13 -15.33 1.12 18.98
CA LEU A 13 -16.32 0.33 18.23
C LEU A 13 -16.99 -0.82 19.00
N GLY A 14 -16.93 -0.81 20.34
CA GLY A 14 -17.91 -1.47 21.22
C GLY A 14 -18.52 -2.81 20.77
N GLY A 15 -17.72 -3.76 20.29
CA GLY A 15 -18.21 -5.00 19.70
C GLY A 15 -17.15 -6.09 19.64
N TRP A 16 -17.39 -7.19 20.35
CA TRP A 16 -16.51 -8.34 20.48
C TRP A 16 -16.34 -9.10 19.14
N LEU A 17 -15.33 -8.72 18.36
CA LEU A 17 -14.61 -9.62 17.46
C LEU A 17 -13.14 -9.55 17.81
N VAL A 18 -12.78 -10.20 18.91
CA VAL A 18 -11.38 -10.43 19.30
C VAL A 18 -10.81 -11.43 18.30
N PHE A 19 -10.27 -10.93 17.18
CA PHE A 19 -9.23 -11.66 16.47
C PHE A 19 -8.07 -11.81 17.46
N GLN A 20 -7.89 -13.01 18.00
CA GLN A 20 -6.80 -13.29 18.93
C GLN A 20 -5.46 -13.21 18.18
N TYR A 21 -4.89 -12.01 18.09
CA TYR A 21 -3.50 -11.83 17.72
C TYR A 21 -2.65 -12.20 18.93
N ASN A 22 -2.06 -13.39 18.93
CA ASN A 22 -1.05 -13.77 19.91
C ASN A 22 0.28 -13.05 19.61
N GLU A 23 1.12 -12.84 20.63
CA GLU A 23 2.42 -12.18 20.46
C GLU A 23 3.33 -12.92 19.45
N SER A 24 3.15 -14.23 19.32
CA SER A 24 3.85 -15.08 18.36
C SER A 24 3.49 -14.80 16.89
N PHE A 25 2.35 -14.17 16.59
CA PHE A 25 1.99 -13.75 15.23
C PHE A 25 2.99 -12.73 14.67
N PHE A 26 3.44 -11.78 15.50
CA PHE A 26 4.39 -10.75 15.09
C PHE A 26 5.85 -11.22 15.12
N GLN A 27 6.15 -12.33 15.81
CA GLN A 27 7.50 -12.90 15.84
C GLN A 27 7.95 -13.43 14.47
N GLN A 28 7.01 -13.76 13.58
CA GLN A 28 7.27 -14.28 12.23
C GLN A 28 6.86 -13.31 11.12
N ALA A 29 6.45 -12.08 11.46
CA ALA A 29 6.01 -11.11 10.49
C ALA A 29 7.21 -10.57 9.69
N GLU A 30 7.42 -11.11 8.50
CA GLU A 30 8.39 -10.54 7.56
C GLU A 30 7.82 -9.28 6.91
N LEU A 31 8.54 -8.17 7.05
CA LEU A 31 8.22 -6.94 6.34
C LEU A 31 8.53 -7.13 4.84
N TYR A 32 7.49 -7.41 4.06
CA TYR A 32 7.62 -7.42 2.60
C TYR A 32 7.67 -5.97 2.08
N VAL A 33 8.88 -5.48 1.82
CA VAL A 33 9.10 -4.23 1.10
C VAL A 33 9.43 -4.56 -0.36
N PRO A 34 8.53 -4.28 -1.33
CA PRO A 34 8.81 -4.57 -2.72
C PRO A 34 10.03 -3.77 -3.19
N LYS A 35 11.01 -4.46 -3.79
CA LYS A 35 12.18 -3.80 -4.39
C LYS A 35 11.72 -2.96 -5.57
N LYS A 36 11.94 -1.64 -5.49
CA LYS A 36 11.71 -0.72 -6.61
C LYS A 36 12.91 -0.78 -7.54
N ILE A 37 12.67 -1.11 -8.80
CA ILE A 37 13.70 -1.13 -9.84
C ILE A 37 13.51 0.13 -10.69
N SER A 38 14.58 0.91 -10.86
CA SER A 38 14.56 2.06 -11.76
C SER A 38 14.64 1.55 -13.20
N VAL A 39 13.61 1.87 -14.00
CA VAL A 39 13.55 1.51 -15.42
C VAL A 39 13.23 2.76 -16.23
N THR A 40 13.80 2.85 -17.43
CA THR A 40 13.43 3.88 -18.39
C THR A 40 12.26 3.37 -19.23
N MET A 41 11.09 3.97 -19.08
CA MET A 41 9.90 3.67 -19.89
C MET A 41 9.34 4.94 -20.52
N ARG A 42 8.74 4.80 -21.70
CA ARG A 42 8.01 5.89 -22.36
C ARG A 42 6.56 5.88 -21.88
N ILE A 43 6.03 7.06 -21.58
CA ILE A 43 4.64 7.31 -21.16
C ILE A 43 4.15 8.48 -22.01
N ASP A 44 2.90 8.43 -22.45
CA ASP A 44 2.29 9.51 -23.20
C ASP A 44 2.23 10.81 -22.37
N GLU A 45 2.34 11.94 -23.05
CA GLU A 45 2.46 13.26 -22.42
C GLU A 45 1.22 13.62 -21.59
N ASP A 46 0.03 13.38 -22.14
CA ASP A 46 -1.26 13.65 -21.51
C ASP A 46 -1.46 12.85 -20.22
N ILE A 47 -1.09 11.57 -20.24
CA ILE A 47 -1.10 10.69 -19.06
C ILE A 47 -0.15 11.24 -18.00
N LEU A 48 1.08 11.57 -18.41
CA LEU A 48 2.09 12.06 -17.49
C LEU A 48 1.66 13.39 -16.83
N ASP A 49 1.09 14.30 -17.61
CA ASP A 49 0.62 15.59 -17.12
C ASP A 49 -0.60 15.48 -16.22
N TRP A 50 -1.53 14.57 -16.53
CA TRP A 50 -2.63 14.25 -15.63
C TRP A 50 -2.14 13.78 -14.25
N PHE A 51 -1.15 12.88 -14.23
CA PHE A 51 -0.56 12.39 -12.98
C PHE A 51 0.24 13.46 -12.22
N LYS A 52 0.97 14.33 -12.93
CA LYS A 52 1.67 15.48 -12.32
C LYS A 52 0.70 16.50 -11.73
N GLY A 53 -0.46 16.73 -12.37
CA GLY A 53 -1.50 17.64 -11.90
C GLY A 53 -2.08 17.26 -10.53
N GLN A 54 -1.91 16.00 -10.09
CA GLN A 54 -2.32 15.52 -8.77
C GLN A 54 -1.29 15.81 -7.66
N GLY A 55 -0.24 16.57 -7.97
CA GLY A 55 0.80 16.98 -7.04
C GLY A 55 1.89 15.92 -6.84
N GLN A 56 2.67 16.10 -5.78
CA GLN A 56 3.84 15.26 -5.48
C GLN A 56 3.47 13.77 -5.40
N GLY A 57 4.40 12.90 -5.82
CA GLY A 57 4.23 11.45 -5.75
C GLY A 57 3.58 10.81 -6.97
N TYR A 58 3.49 11.52 -8.09
CA TYR A 58 2.94 11.01 -9.36
C TYR A 58 3.55 9.65 -9.78
N GLN A 59 4.87 9.46 -9.63
CA GLN A 59 5.53 8.18 -9.91
C GLN A 59 5.03 7.04 -9.01
N THR A 60 4.79 7.31 -7.73
CA THR A 60 4.23 6.33 -6.79
C THR A 60 2.82 5.95 -7.21
N ARG A 61 2.00 6.91 -7.68
CA ARG A 61 0.64 6.65 -8.17
C ARG A 61 0.64 5.81 -9.44
N ILE A 62 1.53 6.11 -10.39
CA ILE A 62 1.72 5.30 -11.61
C ILE A 62 2.06 3.86 -11.20
N ASN A 63 3.03 3.68 -10.31
CA ASN A 63 3.42 2.34 -9.85
C ASN A 63 2.28 1.60 -9.13
N GLN A 64 1.46 2.29 -8.33
CA GLN A 64 0.28 1.71 -7.68
C GLN A 64 -0.79 1.30 -8.71
N LEU A 65 -1.02 2.11 -9.74
CA LEU A 65 -1.96 1.76 -10.81
C LEU A 65 -1.52 0.50 -11.54
N LEU A 66 -0.23 0.43 -11.93
CA LEU A 66 0.35 -0.75 -12.58
C LEU A 66 0.25 -2.00 -11.69
N ARG A 67 0.47 -1.84 -10.37
CA ARG A 67 0.31 -2.93 -9.40
C ARG A 67 -1.13 -3.46 -9.36
N LYS A 68 -2.11 -2.56 -9.26
CA LYS A 68 -3.55 -2.94 -9.27
C LYS A 68 -3.93 -3.64 -10.57
N TYR A 69 -3.44 -3.13 -11.70
CA TYR A 69 -3.66 -3.76 -13.00
C TYR A 69 -3.09 -5.18 -13.02
N MET A 70 -1.84 -5.36 -12.60
CA MET A 70 -1.19 -6.66 -12.50
C MET A 70 -1.98 -7.63 -11.61
N ASP A 71 -2.38 -7.20 -10.41
CA ASP A 71 -3.12 -8.03 -9.46
C ASP A 71 -4.50 -8.44 -10.01
N ALA A 72 -5.17 -7.56 -10.76
CA ALA A 72 -6.45 -7.86 -11.39
C ALA A 72 -6.36 -8.84 -12.58
N HIS A 73 -5.20 -8.92 -13.23
CA HIS A 73 -4.99 -9.78 -14.42
C HIS A 73 -4.16 -11.04 -14.13
N ARG A 74 -3.71 -11.20 -12.89
CA ARG A 74 -2.98 -12.39 -12.45
C ARG A 74 -4.02 -13.41 -11.99
N HIS A 75 -4.38 -14.33 -12.89
CA HIS A 75 -5.13 -15.55 -12.62
C HIS A 75 -4.22 -16.75 -12.85
#